data_AF-A0A7S1DUG3-F1
#
_entry.id   AF-A0A7S1DUG3-F1
#
_cell.length_a   1.000
_cell.length_b   1.000
_cell.length_c   1.000
_cell.angle_alpha   90.00
_cell.angle_beta   90.00
_cell.angle_gamma   90.00
#
_symmetry.space_group_name_H-M   'P 1'
#
loop_
_entity.id
_entity.type
_entity.pdbx_description
1 polymer ?
#
loop_
_entity_poly.entity_id
_entity_poly.type
_entity_poly.pdbx_seq_one_letter_code
_entity_poly.pdbx_strand_id
1 'polypeptide(L)'
;NGYLEVKGPQILDQGLWEKTGHWDKYRENMFVTESEKRDYALKPMNCPGHILIFKQGVKSYRDLPLRYGEFGQCHRNEPSGGLHGIMRVRGFTQDDGHIFCTEDQIQGEVTAFTTLLQKVYKDFGFTDIIYKLSTRPEKRIGTEESWDKAEAALAEGLKA
;
A
#
# COMPACT_ATOMS: atom_id res chain seq x y z
N ASN A 1 -16.66 5.21 3.55
CA ASN A 1 -15.82 5.02 2.35
C ASN A 1 -15.82 3.59 1.81
N GLY A 2 -16.67 2.67 2.31
CA GLY A 2 -16.84 1.33 1.70
C GLY A 2 -15.66 0.36 1.87
N TYR A 3 -14.76 0.59 2.83
CA TYR A 3 -13.68 -0.32 3.17
C TYR A 3 -14.18 -1.43 4.09
N LEU A 4 -13.79 -2.65 3.79
CA LEU A 4 -13.93 -3.79 4.68
C LEU A 4 -12.66 -3.91 5.51
N GLU A 5 -12.78 -3.78 6.82
CA GLU A 5 -11.63 -3.97 7.71
C GLU A 5 -11.22 -5.45 7.72
N VAL A 6 -9.94 -5.70 7.48
CA VAL A 6 -9.33 -7.03 7.48
C VAL A 6 -8.08 -7.03 8.35
N LYS A 7 -7.55 -8.22 8.65
CA LYS A 7 -6.29 -8.36 9.39
C LYS A 7 -5.41 -9.42 8.76
N GLY A 8 -4.26 -9.00 8.25
CA GLY A 8 -3.24 -9.90 7.71
C GLY A 8 -2.22 -10.32 8.79
N PRO A 9 -1.67 -11.55 8.72
CA PRO A 9 -0.62 -11.98 9.64
C PRO A 9 0.64 -11.12 9.49
N GLN A 10 1.42 -10.98 10.56
CA GLN A 10 2.62 -10.14 10.60
C GLN A 10 3.88 -10.85 10.13
N ILE A 11 3.94 -12.17 10.31
CA ILE A 11 5.06 -13.02 9.91
C ILE A 11 4.62 -13.77 8.65
N LEU A 12 5.36 -13.57 7.56
CA LEU A 12 5.04 -14.10 6.24
C LEU A 12 6.27 -14.81 5.66
N ASP A 13 6.01 -15.94 4.99
CA ASP A 13 7.03 -16.78 4.37
C ASP A 13 7.87 -16.01 3.35
N GLN A 14 9.19 -16.24 3.33
CA GLN A 14 10.11 -15.63 2.37
C GLN A 14 9.64 -15.76 0.92
N GLY A 15 9.11 -16.93 0.53
CA GLY A 15 8.66 -17.20 -0.83
C GLY A 15 7.49 -16.33 -1.26
N LEU A 16 6.73 -15.73 -0.34
CA LEU A 16 5.73 -14.71 -0.69
C LEU A 16 6.40 -13.42 -1.15
N TRP A 17 7.45 -12.98 -0.44
CA TRP A 17 8.18 -11.74 -0.72
C TRP A 17 9.01 -11.84 -2.01
N GLU A 18 9.55 -13.02 -2.30
CA GLU A 18 10.24 -13.31 -3.56
C GLU A 18 9.26 -13.20 -4.74
N LYS A 19 8.07 -13.82 -4.63
CA LYS A 19 7.04 -13.76 -5.68
C LYS A 19 6.54 -12.35 -5.96
N THR A 20 6.50 -11.48 -4.96
CA THR A 20 6.11 -10.08 -5.15
C THR A 20 7.29 -9.19 -5.57
N GLY A 21 8.51 -9.74 -5.69
CA GLY A 21 9.74 -9.00 -5.99
C GLY A 21 10.19 -8.05 -4.89
N HIS A 22 9.58 -8.13 -3.70
CA HIS A 22 9.90 -7.27 -2.58
C HIS A 22 11.13 -7.77 -1.83
N TRP A 23 11.41 -9.08 -1.87
CA TRP A 23 12.60 -9.64 -1.26
C TRP A 23 13.85 -8.95 -1.83
N ASP A 24 14.08 -9.01 -3.13
CA ASP A 24 15.28 -8.43 -3.75
C ASP A 24 15.44 -6.92 -3.51
N LYS A 25 14.32 -6.19 -3.41
CA LYS A 25 14.32 -4.72 -3.28
C LYS A 25 14.39 -4.22 -1.85
N TYR A 26 13.79 -4.94 -0.91
CA TYR A 26 13.59 -4.48 0.47
C TYR A 26 14.25 -5.38 1.51
N ARG A 27 14.92 -6.46 1.13
CA ARG A 27 15.52 -7.44 2.06
C ARG A 27 16.40 -6.83 3.13
N GLU A 28 17.21 -5.83 2.79
CA GLU A 28 18.09 -5.15 3.75
C GLU A 28 17.31 -4.38 4.82
N ASN A 29 16.11 -3.93 4.48
CA ASN A 29 15.22 -3.15 5.33
C ASN A 29 14.12 -4.01 5.99
N MET A 30 14.23 -5.34 5.95
CA MET A 30 13.26 -6.26 6.56
C MET A 30 13.87 -6.99 7.76
N PHE A 31 13.06 -7.21 8.80
CA PHE A 31 13.40 -8.14 9.86
C PHE A 31 13.06 -9.56 9.41
N VAL A 32 14.03 -10.46 9.53
CA VAL A 32 13.87 -11.88 9.20
C VAL A 32 13.91 -12.73 10.46
N THR A 33 13.21 -13.85 10.42
CA THR A 33 13.18 -14.85 11.49
C THR A 33 13.08 -16.23 10.86
N GLU A 34 13.41 -17.27 11.63
CA GLU A 34 13.39 -18.65 11.17
C GLU A 34 12.54 -19.50 12.12
N SER A 35 11.76 -20.42 11.56
CA SER A 35 11.09 -21.49 12.30
C SER A 35 11.06 -22.75 11.47
N GLU A 36 11.36 -23.90 12.06
CA GLU A 36 11.33 -25.22 11.39
C GLU A 36 12.13 -25.26 10.07
N LYS A 37 13.32 -24.63 10.04
CA LYS A 37 14.18 -24.51 8.84
C LYS A 37 13.53 -23.76 7.68
N ARG A 38 12.58 -22.87 7.97
CA ARG A 38 11.96 -21.97 7.00
C ARG A 38 12.20 -20.53 7.40
N ASP A 39 12.54 -19.73 6.40
CA ASP A 39 12.74 -18.29 6.54
C ASP A 39 11.43 -17.53 6.39
N TYR A 40 11.25 -16.57 7.30
CA TYR A 40 10.12 -15.66 7.32
C TYR A 40 10.63 -14.23 7.45
N ALA A 41 9.75 -13.28 7.13
CA ALA A 41 9.98 -11.89 7.46
C ALA A 41 8.76 -11.27 8.14
N LEU A 42 9.04 -10.32 9.03
CA LEU A 42 8.02 -9.41 9.51
C LEU A 42 7.61 -8.49 8.36
N LYS A 43 6.30 -8.31 8.16
CA LYS A 43 5.77 -7.50 7.07
C LYS A 43 6.26 -6.04 7.15
N PRO A 44 6.91 -5.48 6.11
CA PRO A 44 7.22 -4.06 6.02
C PRO A 44 6.06 -3.22 5.42
N MET A 45 5.00 -3.90 4.95
CA MET A 45 3.77 -3.38 4.35
C MET A 45 2.68 -4.45 4.31
N ASN A 46 1.40 -4.07 4.17
CA ASN A 46 0.29 -5.02 4.20
C ASN A 46 -0.10 -5.61 2.83
N CYS A 47 0.35 -5.01 1.73
CA CYS A 47 -0.13 -5.30 0.37
C CYS A 47 -0.18 -6.79 0.03
N PRO A 48 0.87 -7.61 0.27
CA PRO A 48 0.84 -9.04 -0.06
C PRO A 48 -0.24 -9.81 0.70
N GLY A 49 -0.51 -9.45 1.96
CA GLY A 49 -1.59 -10.05 2.75
C GLY A 49 -2.97 -9.74 2.17
N HIS A 50 -3.20 -8.49 1.77
CA HIS A 50 -4.47 -8.08 1.16
C HIS A 50 -4.70 -8.76 -0.20
N ILE A 51 -3.64 -8.97 -0.98
CA ILE A 51 -3.70 -9.75 -2.23
C ILE A 51 -4.07 -11.21 -1.95
N LEU A 52 -3.51 -11.83 -0.91
CA LEU A 52 -3.88 -13.20 -0.53
C LEU A 52 -5.35 -13.30 -0.11
N ILE A 53 -5.87 -12.30 0.60
CA ILE A 53 -7.30 -12.21 0.96
C ILE A 53 -8.15 -12.03 -0.31
N PHE A 54 -7.75 -11.15 -1.22
CA PHE A 54 -8.45 -10.94 -2.50
C PHE A 54 -8.55 -12.23 -3.32
N LYS A 55 -7.46 -13.01 -3.36
CA LYS A 55 -7.39 -14.30 -4.07
C LYS A 55 -8.31 -15.38 -3.49
N GLN A 56 -8.79 -15.24 -2.25
CA GLN A 56 -9.72 -16.21 -1.68
C GLN A 56 -11.11 -16.05 -2.28
N GLY A 57 -11.62 -17.12 -2.88
CA GLY A 57 -12.94 -17.15 -3.53
C GLY A 57 -12.99 -16.47 -4.89
N VAL A 58 -14.07 -16.70 -5.63
CA VAL A 58 -14.29 -16.12 -6.97
C VAL A 58 -14.67 -14.64 -6.83
N LYS A 59 -14.23 -13.80 -7.79
CA LYS A 59 -14.58 -12.37 -7.88
C LYS A 59 -15.20 -12.09 -9.24
N SER A 60 -16.34 -11.42 -9.25
CA SER A 60 -16.96 -10.86 -10.45
C SER A 60 -16.54 -9.42 -10.64
N TYR A 61 -16.55 -8.93 -11.89
CA TYR A 61 -16.40 -7.50 -12.17
C TYR A 61 -17.48 -6.65 -11.46
N ARG A 62 -18.64 -7.25 -11.18
CA ARG A 62 -19.74 -6.61 -10.44
C ARG A 62 -19.43 -6.39 -8.96
N ASP A 63 -18.45 -7.11 -8.42
CA ASP A 63 -18.01 -6.97 -7.03
C ASP A 63 -16.97 -5.85 -6.88
N LEU A 64 -16.50 -5.28 -7.99
CA LEU A 64 -15.52 -4.18 -8.01
C LEU A 64 -16.23 -2.82 -8.08
N PRO A 65 -15.73 -1.78 -7.38
CA PRO A 65 -14.46 -1.76 -6.63
C PRO A 65 -14.57 -2.40 -5.23
N LEU A 66 -13.60 -3.26 -4.90
CA LEU A 66 -13.49 -3.89 -3.59
C LEU A 66 -12.38 -3.21 -2.78
N ARG A 67 -12.69 -2.78 -1.56
CA ARG A 67 -11.78 -1.99 -0.73
C ARG A 67 -11.49 -2.73 0.58
N TYR A 68 -10.22 -2.99 0.86
CA TYR A 68 -9.77 -3.54 2.13
C TYR A 68 -9.01 -2.49 2.92
N GLY A 69 -9.35 -2.33 4.19
CA GLY A 69 -8.65 -1.46 5.14
C GLY A 69 -8.03 -2.31 6.25
N GLU A 70 -6.88 -1.91 6.76
CA GLU A 70 -6.25 -2.56 7.90
C GLU A 70 -5.43 -1.54 8.70
N PHE A 71 -5.66 -1.48 10.01
CA PHE A 71 -4.71 -0.86 10.94
C PHE A 71 -3.50 -1.79 11.12
N GLY A 72 -2.69 -1.86 10.06
CA GLY A 72 -1.70 -2.91 9.88
C GLY A 72 -0.38 -2.57 10.56
N GLN A 73 -0.02 -3.34 11.58
CA GLN A 73 1.25 -3.20 12.26
C GLN A 73 2.38 -3.80 11.42
N CYS A 74 3.25 -2.92 10.93
CA CYS A 74 4.37 -3.20 10.05
C CYS A 74 5.71 -2.90 10.72
N HIS A 75 6.77 -3.52 10.20
CA HIS A 75 8.13 -3.32 10.69
C HIS A 75 9.13 -3.11 9.55
N ARG A 76 9.98 -2.09 9.68
CA ARG A 76 11.09 -1.81 8.77
C ARG A 76 12.38 -1.69 9.55
N ASN A 77 13.43 -2.35 9.10
CA ASN A 77 14.76 -2.34 9.72
C ASN A 77 15.53 -1.06 9.38
N GLU A 78 14.99 0.08 9.81
CA GLU A 78 15.60 1.39 9.59
C GLU A 78 16.99 1.48 10.26
N PRO A 79 17.97 2.19 9.65
CA PRO A 79 19.25 2.48 10.28
C PRO A 79 19.05 3.16 11.63
N SER A 80 19.80 2.72 12.66
CA SER A 80 19.65 3.24 14.02
C SER A 80 19.87 4.75 14.10
N GLY A 81 20.79 5.30 13.32
CA GLY A 81 21.05 6.75 13.24
C GLY A 81 19.94 7.57 12.59
N GLY A 82 18.98 6.93 11.92
CA GLY A 82 17.83 7.60 11.29
C GLY A 82 16.58 7.67 12.17
N LEU A 83 16.59 7.07 13.36
CA LEU A 83 15.41 7.03 14.23
C LEU A 83 15.19 8.37 14.92
N HIS A 84 13.93 8.81 15.02
CA HIS A 84 13.59 10.08 15.65
C HIS A 84 12.19 10.07 16.28
N GLY A 85 12.15 10.04 17.62
CA GLY A 85 10.91 10.09 18.40
C GLY A 85 9.85 9.11 17.89
N ILE A 86 8.65 9.63 17.62
CA ILE A 86 7.55 8.89 16.96
C ILE A 86 7.47 9.14 15.46
N MET A 87 8.33 10.01 14.91
CA MET A 87 8.30 10.44 13.51
C MET A 87 8.98 9.42 12.58
N ARG A 88 10.03 8.74 13.08
CA ARG A 88 10.75 7.70 12.33
C ARG A 88 11.11 6.55 13.25
N VAL A 89 10.41 5.43 13.08
CA VAL A 89 10.43 4.26 13.97
C VAL A 89 10.54 2.97 13.17
N ARG A 90 10.97 1.88 13.83
CA ARG A 90 11.07 0.54 13.22
C ARG A 90 9.75 -0.22 13.20
N GLY A 91 8.85 0.07 14.13
CA GLY A 91 7.51 -0.54 14.20
C GLY A 91 6.46 0.56 14.18
N PHE A 92 5.50 0.44 13.27
CA PHE A 92 4.46 1.45 13.06
C PHE A 92 3.17 0.78 12.61
N THR A 93 2.05 1.45 12.87
CA THR A 93 0.73 1.05 12.38
C THR A 93 0.23 2.15 11.46
N GLN A 94 -0.13 1.78 10.24
CA GLN A 94 -0.78 2.68 9.29
C GLN A 94 -2.25 2.33 9.19
N ASP A 95 -3.10 3.32 8.94
CA ASP A 95 -4.46 3.18 8.42
C ASP A 95 -4.41 2.76 6.94
N ASP A 96 -3.77 1.63 6.67
CA ASP A 96 -3.48 1.16 5.33
C ASP A 96 -4.74 0.67 4.61
N GLY A 97 -4.74 0.75 3.29
CA GLY A 97 -5.88 0.33 2.49
C GLY A 97 -5.55 0.03 1.03
N HIS A 98 -6.20 -1.00 0.50
CA HIS A 98 -6.02 -1.44 -0.88
C HIS A 98 -7.36 -1.52 -1.59
N ILE A 99 -7.44 -0.86 -2.76
CA ILE A 99 -8.61 -0.86 -3.62
C ILE A 99 -8.29 -1.75 -4.82
N PHE A 100 -9.11 -2.77 -5.03
CA PHE A 100 -9.12 -3.59 -6.23
C PHE A 100 -10.25 -3.08 -7.13
N CYS A 101 -9.90 -2.60 -8.31
CA CYS A 101 -10.84 -2.00 -9.25
C CYS A 101 -10.41 -2.29 -10.70
N THR A 102 -11.32 -2.06 -11.64
CA THR A 102 -10.99 -2.09 -13.08
C THR A 102 -10.30 -0.79 -13.51
N GLU A 103 -9.62 -0.78 -14.67
CA GLU A 103 -8.90 0.42 -15.15
C GLU A 103 -9.80 1.66 -15.28
N ASP A 104 -11.04 1.46 -15.75
CA ASP A 104 -12.04 2.54 -15.91
C ASP A 104 -12.52 3.12 -14.57
N GLN A 105 -12.34 2.40 -13.47
CA GLN A 105 -12.74 2.83 -12.13
C GLN A 105 -11.65 3.63 -11.40
N ILE A 106 -10.39 3.60 -11.89
CA ILE A 106 -9.24 4.23 -11.20
C ILE A 106 -9.49 5.70 -10.90
N GLN A 107 -9.93 6.48 -11.89
CA GLN A 107 -10.16 7.92 -11.73
C GLN A 107 -11.19 8.20 -10.63
N GLY A 108 -12.31 7.48 -10.63
CA GLY A 108 -13.38 7.65 -9.65
C GLY A 108 -12.90 7.32 -8.22
N GLU A 109 -12.12 6.24 -8.07
CA GLU A 109 -11.57 5.84 -6.77
C GLU A 109 -10.51 6.83 -6.25
N VAL A 110 -9.66 7.37 -7.13
CA VAL A 110 -8.66 8.40 -6.77
C VAL A 110 -9.34 9.69 -6.30
N THR A 111 -10.38 10.15 -7.02
CA THR A 111 -11.14 11.33 -6.60
C THR A 111 -11.84 11.09 -5.27
N ALA A 112 -12.52 9.94 -5.10
CA ALA A 112 -13.20 9.60 -3.85
C ALA A 112 -12.25 9.53 -2.65
N PHE A 113 -11.06 8.94 -2.83
CA PHE A 113 -10.04 8.89 -1.79
C PHE A 113 -9.47 10.27 -1.46
N THR A 114 -9.20 11.10 -2.47
CA THR A 114 -8.69 12.47 -2.27
C THR A 114 -9.68 13.32 -1.48
N THR A 115 -10.97 13.24 -1.80
CA THR A 115 -12.03 13.92 -1.04
C THR A 115 -12.10 13.44 0.42
N LEU A 116 -11.95 12.13 0.65
CA LEU A 116 -11.88 11.59 2.00
C LEU A 116 -10.67 12.13 2.77
N LEU A 117 -9.48 12.13 2.17
CA LEU A 117 -8.26 12.61 2.79
C LEU A 117 -8.39 14.09 3.19
N GLN A 118 -8.92 14.92 2.31
CA GLN A 118 -9.20 16.33 2.58
C GLN A 118 -10.15 16.52 3.77
N LYS A 119 -11.20 15.69 3.85
CA LYS A 119 -12.13 15.72 4.99
C LYS A 119 -11.41 15.40 6.29
N VAL A 120 -10.61 14.33 6.32
CA VAL A 120 -9.83 13.95 7.50
C VAL A 120 -8.90 15.08 7.92
N TYR A 121 -8.14 15.66 6.99
CA TYR A 121 -7.23 16.76 7.29
C TYR A 121 -7.95 17.97 7.86
N LYS A 122 -9.10 18.33 7.28
CA LYS A 122 -9.97 19.40 7.80
C LYS A 122 -10.46 19.12 9.21
N ASP A 123 -10.88 17.88 9.51
CA ASP A 123 -11.35 17.48 10.84
C ASP A 123 -10.23 17.62 11.91
N PHE A 124 -8.96 17.44 11.51
CA PHE A 124 -7.78 17.67 12.37
C PHE A 124 -7.23 19.11 12.32
N GLY A 125 -7.87 20.03 11.58
CA GLY A 125 -7.47 21.44 11.51
C GLY A 125 -6.31 21.74 10.54
N PHE A 126 -5.95 20.80 9.66
CA PHE A 126 -4.94 21.03 8.62
C PHE A 126 -5.58 21.65 7.38
N THR A 127 -5.32 22.94 7.13
CA THR A 127 -5.90 23.68 5.99
C THR A 127 -4.94 23.85 4.81
N ASP A 128 -3.64 23.84 5.07
CA ASP A 128 -2.60 24.09 4.06
C ASP A 128 -2.01 22.76 3.55
N ILE A 129 -2.59 22.24 2.45
CA ILE A 129 -2.21 20.94 1.88
C ILE A 129 -1.40 21.15 0.60
N ILE A 130 -0.20 20.56 0.53
CA ILE A 130 0.63 20.54 -0.67
C ILE A 130 0.55 19.14 -1.29
N TYR A 131 -0.03 19.06 -2.49
CA TYR A 131 -0.05 17.83 -3.27
C TYR A 131 1.22 17.72 -4.12
N LYS A 132 1.82 16.53 -4.15
CA LYS A 132 2.96 16.21 -5.01
C LYS A 132 2.65 14.94 -5.79
N LEU A 133 2.80 15.00 -7.10
CA LEU A 133 2.67 13.85 -7.98
C LEU A 133 4.06 13.24 -8.21
N SER A 134 4.20 11.96 -7.89
CA SER A 134 5.40 11.18 -8.23
C SER A 134 5.16 10.44 -9.55
N THR A 135 5.94 10.78 -10.58
CA THR A 135 5.88 10.15 -11.91
C THR A 135 6.85 8.96 -12.00
N ARG A 136 6.81 8.25 -13.13
CA ARG A 136 7.57 7.03 -13.39
C ARG A 136 9.07 7.22 -13.16
N PRO A 137 9.73 6.35 -12.39
CA PRO A 137 11.19 6.38 -12.22
C PRO A 137 11.91 5.75 -13.43
N GLU A 138 13.25 5.91 -13.49
CA GLU A 138 14.10 5.26 -14.50
C GLU A 138 14.00 3.73 -14.45
N LYS A 139 13.99 3.15 -13.25
CA LYS A 139 13.79 1.71 -13.03
C LYS A 139 12.32 1.43 -12.73
N ARG A 140 11.57 0.97 -13.72
CA ARG A 140 10.12 0.72 -13.63
C ARG A 140 9.70 -0.68 -14.07
N ILE A 141 8.49 -1.08 -13.69
CA ILE A 141 7.81 -2.31 -14.12
C ILE A 141 6.49 -1.89 -14.77
N GLY A 142 6.01 -2.62 -15.77
CA GLY A 142 4.80 -2.30 -16.54
C GLY A 142 5.12 -1.73 -17.92
N THR A 143 4.08 -1.51 -18.73
CA THR A 143 4.21 -0.95 -20.08
C THR A 143 4.14 0.58 -20.05
N GLU A 144 4.64 1.26 -21.09
CA GLU A 144 4.53 2.72 -21.21
C GLU A 144 3.08 3.17 -21.15
N GLU A 145 2.19 2.47 -21.83
CA GLU A 145 0.76 2.82 -21.90
C GLU A 145 0.09 2.72 -20.53
N SER A 146 0.48 1.74 -19.70
CA SER A 146 -0.03 1.62 -18.34
C SER A 146 0.43 2.78 -17.47
N TRP A 147 1.67 3.23 -17.64
CA TRP A 147 2.20 4.39 -16.91
C TRP A 147 1.56 5.69 -17.39
N ASP A 148 1.38 5.87 -18.70
CA ASP A 148 0.71 7.05 -19.28
C ASP A 148 -0.70 7.20 -18.69
N LYS A 149 -1.47 6.10 -18.67
CA LYS A 149 -2.81 6.07 -18.08
C LYS A 149 -2.78 6.40 -16.58
N ALA A 150 -1.88 5.77 -15.81
CA ALA A 150 -1.82 5.96 -14.36
C ALA A 150 -1.42 7.39 -13.98
N GLU A 151 -0.39 7.95 -14.64
CA GLU A 151 0.05 9.33 -14.42
C GLU A 151 -1.03 10.34 -14.81
N ALA A 152 -1.71 10.11 -15.94
CA ALA A 152 -2.83 10.96 -16.37
C ALA A 152 -3.97 10.93 -15.35
N ALA A 153 -4.39 9.73 -14.90
CA ALA A 153 -5.46 9.59 -13.91
C ALA A 153 -5.11 10.29 -12.57
N LEU A 154 -3.87 10.14 -12.11
CA LEU A 154 -3.42 10.83 -10.89
C LEU A 154 -3.39 12.36 -11.08
N ALA A 155 -2.91 12.85 -12.23
CA ALA A 155 -2.86 14.29 -12.52
C ALA A 155 -4.26 14.90 -12.66
N GLU A 156 -5.21 14.18 -13.26
CA GLU A 156 -6.61 14.60 -13.35
C GLU A 156 -7.30 14.57 -11.99
N GLY A 157 -7.05 13.54 -11.18
CA GLY A 157 -7.58 13.43 -9.81
C GLY A 157 -7.18 14.60 -8.91
N LEU A 158 -6.04 15.24 -9.14
CA LEU A 158 -5.57 16.41 -8.40
C LEU A 158 -6.23 17.74 -8.84
N LYS A 159 -6.88 17.78 -10.00
CA LYS A 159 -7.58 18.98 -10.50
C LYS A 159 -9.05 19.05 -10.07
N ALA A 160 -9.59 17.92 -9.60
CA ALA A 160 -10.99 17.74 -9.23
C ALA A 160 -11.32 18.27 -7.83
#